data_AF-A0AAX1ZWK3-F1
#
_entry.id   AF-A0AAX1ZWK3-F1
#
_cell.length_a   1.000
_cell.length_b   1.000
_cell.length_c   1.000
_cell.angle_alpha   90.00
_cell.angle_beta   90.00
_cell.angle_gamma   90.00
#
_symmetry.space_group_name_H-M   'P 1'
#
loop_
_entity.id
_entity.type
_entity.pdbx_description
1 polymer ?
#
loop_
_entity_poly.entity_id
_entity_poly.type
_entity_poly.pdbx_seq_one_letter_code
_entity_poly.pdbx_strand_id
1 'polypeptide(L)'
;GKSKGELAIEMLSSLDVSRPVYVLMDSWYPSKTLVGACLKKGFHVIAMLKTNRILYPKGTAIQAKEFAKSMEPRDTRLVTV
;
A
#
# COMPACT_ATOMS: atom_id res chain seq x y z
N GLY A 1 15.39 20.26 0.47
CA GLY A 1 15.56 19.15 -0.49
C GLY A 1 14.30 18.28 -0.47
N LYS A 2 14.03 17.52 -1.53
CA LYS A 2 12.87 16.61 -1.59
C LYS A 2 12.99 15.51 -0.53
N SER A 3 11.87 15.15 0.08
CA SER A 3 11.74 14.00 0.97
C SER A 3 11.81 12.68 0.20
N LYS A 4 12.07 11.57 0.91
CA LYS A 4 12.07 10.23 0.30
C LYS A 4 10.73 9.86 -0.36
N GLY A 5 9.62 10.31 0.23
CA GLY A 5 8.28 10.08 -0.32
C GLY A 5 8.05 10.83 -1.62
N GLU A 6 8.50 12.09 -1.71
CA GLU A 6 8.40 12.89 -2.93
C GLU A 6 9.23 12.29 -4.07
N LEU A 7 10.46 11.85 -3.77
CA LEU A 7 11.32 11.17 -4.75
C LEU A 7 10.66 9.87 -5.25
N ALA A 8 10.06 9.08 -4.36
CA ALA A 8 9.35 7.87 -4.77
C ALA A 8 8.17 8.17 -5.70
N ILE A 9 7.37 9.21 -5.40
CA ILE A 9 6.24 9.62 -6.26
C ILE A 9 6.73 10.10 -7.63
N GLU A 10 7.83 10.84 -7.67
CA GLU A 10 8.44 11.30 -8.92
C GLU A 10 8.92 10.11 -9.77
N MET A 11 9.60 9.14 -9.17
CA MET A 11 10.01 7.91 -9.85
C MET A 11 8.82 7.09 -10.37
N LEU A 12 7.74 6.98 -9.58
CA LEU A 12 6.53 6.28 -10.02
C LEU A 12 5.83 7.01 -11.18
N SER A 13 5.85 8.34 -11.16
CA SER A 13 5.19 9.16 -12.18
C SER A 13 5.91 9.09 -13.53
N SER A 14 7.24 8.99 -13.52
CA SER A 14 8.08 8.90 -14.72
C SER A 14 8.07 7.53 -15.39
N LEU A 15 7.59 6.49 -14.71
CA LEU A 15 7.43 5.17 -15.33
C LEU A 15 6.33 5.22 -16.40
N ASP A 16 6.71 4.88 -17.63
CA ASP A 16 5.80 4.66 -18.75
C ASP A 16 5.88 3.19 -19.18
N VAL A 17 4.90 2.42 -18.75
CA VAL A 17 4.86 0.96 -18.93
C VAL A 17 3.44 0.52 -19.25
N SER A 18 3.30 -0.31 -20.29
CA SER A 18 2.02 -0.85 -20.75
C SER A 18 1.64 -2.20 -20.10
N ARG A 19 2.39 -2.62 -19.07
CA ARG A 19 2.19 -3.89 -18.35
C ARG A 19 1.71 -3.64 -16.92
N PRO A 20 1.03 -4.61 -16.28
CA PRO A 20 0.73 -4.51 -14.86
C PRO A 20 2.00 -4.30 -14.03
N VAL A 21 1.94 -3.35 -13.10
CA VAL A 21 3.06 -3.01 -12.19
C VAL A 21 2.65 -3.31 -10.76
N TYR A 22 3.55 -3.99 -10.04
CA TYR A 22 3.44 -4.21 -8.60
C TYR A 22 4.53 -3.42 -7.89
N VAL A 23 4.13 -2.48 -7.04
CA VAL A 23 5.05 -1.70 -6.20
C VAL A 23 5.19 -2.39 -4.85
N LEU A 24 6.39 -2.86 -4.55
CA LEU A 24 6.74 -3.48 -3.28
C LEU A 24 7.19 -2.42 -2.28
N MET A 25 6.56 -2.38 -1.10
CA MET A 25 6.89 -1.42 -0.05
C MET A 25 7.18 -2.11 1.28
N ASP A 26 8.26 -1.70 1.94
CA ASP A 26 8.51 -2.06 3.33
C ASP A 26 7.50 -1.38 4.29
N SER A 27 7.58 -1.66 5.59
CA SER A 27 6.62 -1.14 6.58
C SER A 27 6.66 0.37 6.85
N TRP A 28 7.64 1.10 6.33
CA TRP A 28 7.82 2.54 6.50
C TRP A 28 7.16 3.37 5.41
N TYR A 29 7.02 2.83 4.20
CA TYR A 29 6.54 3.57 3.02
C TYR A 29 5.03 3.61 2.73
N PRO A 30 4.13 2.73 3.24
CA PRO A 30 2.71 2.73 2.85
C PRO A 30 1.95 3.86 3.52
N SER A 31 2.28 5.09 3.12
CA SER A 31 1.57 6.31 3.44
C SER A 31 0.36 6.48 2.51
N LYS A 32 -0.67 7.19 2.99
CA LYS A 32 -1.86 7.51 2.17
C LYS A 32 -1.48 8.18 0.85
N THR A 33 -0.51 9.09 0.89
CA THR A 33 -0.03 9.82 -0.30
C THR A 33 0.63 8.90 -1.32
N LEU A 34 1.57 8.05 -0.89
CA LEU A 34 2.30 7.18 -1.81
C LEU A 34 1.40 6.08 -2.40
N VAL A 35 0.57 5.44 -1.56
CA VAL A 35 -0.40 4.45 -2.04
C VAL A 35 -1.41 5.09 -3.00
N GLY A 36 -1.86 6.31 -2.71
CA GLY A 36 -2.73 7.07 -3.61
C GLY A 36 -2.07 7.42 -4.95
N ALA A 37 -0.76 7.70 -4.96
CA ALA A 37 -0.01 7.93 -6.20
C ALA A 37 0.09 6.65 -7.06
N CYS A 38 0.38 5.49 -6.45
CA CYS A 38 0.35 4.20 -7.15
C CYS A 38 -1.02 3.93 -7.77
N LEU A 39 -2.10 4.13 -6.98
CA LEU A 39 -3.47 3.91 -7.44
C LEU A 39 -3.84 4.82 -8.62
N LYS A 40 -3.47 6.10 -8.58
CA LYS A 40 -3.70 7.05 -9.68
C LYS A 40 -3.00 6.64 -10.99
N LYS A 41 -1.84 5.99 -10.88
CA LYS A 41 -1.08 5.48 -12.02
C LYS A 41 -1.60 4.11 -12.53
N GLY A 42 -2.55 3.49 -11.82
CA GLY A 42 -3.05 2.16 -12.13
C GLY A 42 -2.12 1.03 -11.65
N PHE A 43 -1.19 1.32 -10.73
CA PHE A 43 -0.26 0.33 -10.20
C PHE A 43 -0.85 -0.39 -8.99
N HIS A 44 -0.55 -1.69 -8.87
CA HIS A 44 -0.85 -2.49 -7.70
C HIS A 44 0.21 -2.28 -6.62
N VAL A 45 -0.18 -2.42 -5.35
CA VAL A 45 0.73 -2.26 -4.20
C VAL A 45 0.71 -3.53 -3.37
N ILE A 46 1.90 -4.04 -3.03
CA ILE A 46 2.11 -5.07 -2.03
C ILE A 46 3.00 -4.45 -0.95
N ALA A 47 2.47 -4.31 0.25
CA ALA A 47 3.15 -3.58 1.32
C ALA A 47 3.03 -4.30 2.66
N MET A 48 4.10 -4.20 3.46
CA MET A 48 4.02 -4.57 4.87
C MET A 48 3.31 -3.45 5.65
N LEU A 49 2.32 -3.79 6.48
CA LEU A 49 1.67 -2.82 7.37
C LEU A 49 2.11 -3.05 8.81
N LYS A 50 2.50 -1.97 9.50
CA LYS A 50 2.69 -2.02 10.96
C LYS A 50 1.36 -2.32 11.65
N THR A 51 1.42 -3.15 12.69
CA THR A 51 0.24 -3.63 13.44
C THR A 51 -0.56 -2.50 14.10
N ASN A 52 0.08 -1.38 14.44
CA ASN A 52 -0.55 -0.20 15.02
C ASN A 52 -1.14 0.79 13.99
N ARG A 53 -1.09 0.47 12.69
CA ARG A 53 -1.66 1.35 11.64
C ARG A 53 -3.18 1.43 11.77
N ILE A 54 -3.75 2.63 11.67
CA ILE A 54 -5.20 2.82 11.58
C ILE A 54 -5.66 2.61 10.13
N LEU A 55 -6.61 1.69 9.95
CA LEU A 55 -7.30 1.39 8.71
C LEU A 55 -8.75 1.88 8.79
N TYR A 56 -9.40 2.02 7.63
CA TYR A 56 -10.79 2.48 7.52
C TYR A 56 -11.68 1.50 6.71
N PRO A 57 -11.74 0.20 7.07
CA PRO A 57 -12.68 -0.73 6.44
C PRO A 57 -14.11 -0.21 6.62
N LYS A 58 -14.85 -0.10 5.50
CA LYS A 58 -16.23 0.41 5.50
C LYS A 58 -16.40 1.77 6.20
N GLY A 59 -15.35 2.60 6.22
CA GLY A 59 -15.36 3.93 6.85
C GLY A 59 -15.10 3.96 8.36
N THR A 60 -14.97 2.81 9.04
CA THR A 60 -14.73 2.76 10.48
C THR A 60 -13.24 2.67 10.80
N ALA A 61 -12.74 3.55 11.67
CA ALA A 61 -11.35 3.52 12.12
C ALA A 61 -11.07 2.29 13.01
N ILE A 62 -10.07 1.49 12.64
CA ILE A 62 -9.64 0.30 13.41
C ILE A 62 -8.13 0.10 13.27
N GLN A 63 -7.44 -0.36 14.32
CA GLN A 63 -6.03 -0.72 14.21
C GLN A 63 -5.87 -2.02 13.39
N ALA A 64 -4.81 -2.10 12.59
CA ALA A 64 -4.54 -3.25 11.73
C ALA A 64 -4.50 -4.57 12.52
N LYS A 65 -3.91 -4.57 13.73
CA LYS A 65 -3.92 -5.75 14.61
C LYS A 65 -5.32 -6.20 15.06
N GLU A 66 -6.23 -5.26 15.27
CA GLU A 66 -7.60 -5.58 15.69
C GLU A 66 -8.42 -6.04 14.48
N PHE A 67 -8.20 -5.40 13.32
CA PHE A 67 -8.80 -5.82 12.07
C PHE A 67 -8.39 -7.25 11.68
N ALA A 68 -7.11 -7.59 11.84
CA ALA A 68 -6.61 -8.93 11.54
C ALA A 68 -7.30 -10.04 12.37
N LYS A 69 -7.73 -9.76 13.61
CA LYS A 69 -8.47 -10.74 14.44
C LYS A 69 -9.86 -11.07 13.88
N SER A 70 -10.42 -10.19 13.04
CA SER A 70 -11.71 -10.41 12.40
C SER A 70 -11.62 -11.17 11.06
N MET A 71 -10.40 -11.44 10.58
CA MET A 71 -10.16 -12.12 9.31
C MET A 71 -10.09 -13.63 9.51
N GLU A 72 -10.75 -14.37 8.62
CA GLU A 72 -10.62 -15.81 8.50
C GLU A 72 -9.59 -16.17 7.42
N PRO A 73 -9.01 -17.39 7.43
CA PRO A 73 -8.07 -17.81 6.38
C PRO A 73 -8.62 -17.64 4.96
N ARG A 74 -9.93 -17.83 4.78
CA ARG A 74 -10.61 -17.65 3.48
C ARG A 74 -10.62 -16.21 2.97
N ASP A 75 -10.45 -15.22 3.85
CA ASP A 75 -10.39 -13.79 3.51
C ASP A 75 -9.00 -13.37 3.02
N THR A 76 -8.01 -14.27 3.12
CA THR A 76 -6.65 -14.04 2.67
C THR A 76 -6.31 -14.95 1.48
N ARG A 77 -5.35 -14.50 0.69
CA ARG A 77 -4.72 -15.29 -0.38
C ARG A 77 -3.22 -15.09 -0.29
N LEU A 78 -2.45 -16.15 -0.54
CA LEU A 78 -1.02 -16.02 -0.70
C LEU A 78 -0.75 -15.17 -1.94
N VAL A 79 0.09 -14.15 -1.78
CA VAL A 79 0.53 -13.28 -2.86
C VAL A 79 1.96 -13.68 -3.20
N THR A 80 2.19 -14.09 -4.44
CA THR A 80 3.52 -14.36 -5.01
C THR A 80 3.78 -13.36 -6.13
N VAL A 81 5.03 -12.91 -6.27
CA VAL A 81 5.51 -12.07 -7.37
C VAL A 81 6.41 -12.85 -8.31
#